data_AF-A0A1D7QSP5-F1
#
_entry.id   AF-A0A1D7QSP5-F1
#
_cell.length_a   1.000
_cell.length_b   1.000
_cell.length_c   1.000
_cell.angle_alpha   90.00
_cell.angle_beta   90.00
_cell.angle_gamma   90.00
#
_symmetry.space_group_name_H-M   'P 1'
#
loop_
_entity.id
_entity.type
_entity.pdbx_description
1 polymer ?
#
loop_
_entity_poly.entity_id
_entity_poly.type
_entity_poly.pdbx_seq_one_letter_code
_entity_poly.pdbx_strand_id
1 'polypeptide(L)' 'MKPIIEFCISNLASGSQPAFAELEKDPDLDVIEYGCLSFCGQCARTKFALVNGEMVTGETNEELVEHIYQHMEENPMF' A
#
# COMPACT_ATOMS: atom_id res chain seq x y z
N MET A 1 -1.56 7.29 -16.54
CA MET A 1 -0.63 6.35 -15.88
C MET A 1 -1.42 5.56 -14.86
N LYS A 2 -1.13 4.27 -14.65
CA LYS A 2 -1.73 3.54 -13.54
C LYS A 2 -0.99 3.90 -12.26
N PRO A 3 -1.68 4.15 -11.14
CA PRO A 3 -1.05 4.37 -9.86
C PRO A 3 -0.35 3.10 -9.42
N ILE A 4 0.90 3.26 -8.97
CA ILE A 4 1.73 2.16 -8.50
C ILE A 4 1.61 2.09 -6.99
N ILE A 5 1.28 0.91 -6.45
CA ILE A 5 1.15 0.66 -5.02
C ILE A 5 2.22 -0.33 -4.61
N GLU A 6 3.18 0.12 -3.81
CA GLU A 6 4.31 -0.70 -3.35
C GLU A 6 4.09 -1.13 -1.89
N PHE A 7 4.01 -2.44 -1.68
CA PHE A 7 3.89 -3.04 -0.35
C PHE A 7 5.22 -3.58 0.14
N CYS A 8 5.55 -3.34 1.41
CA CYS A 8 6.70 -3.97 2.03
C CYS A 8 6.40 -5.42 2.41
N ILE A 9 7.27 -6.35 1.99
CA ILE A 9 7.18 -7.79 2.32
C ILE A 9 7.01 -8.05 3.82
N SER A 10 7.73 -7.28 4.65
CA SER A 10 7.68 -7.40 6.10
C SER A 10 6.33 -6.95 6.67
N ASN A 11 5.66 -6.02 5.99
CA ASN A 11 4.32 -5.55 6.36
C ASN A 11 3.26 -6.60 6.00
N LEU A 12 3.37 -7.20 4.81
CA LEU A 12 2.49 -8.30 4.38
C LEU A 12 2.57 -9.47 5.37
N ALA A 13 3.79 -9.87 5.73
CA ALA A 13 4.04 -10.92 6.74
C ALA A 13 3.48 -10.59 8.13
N SER A 14 3.27 -9.29 8.44
CA SER A 14 2.72 -8.84 9.72
C SER A 14 1.18 -8.80 9.75
N GLY A 15 0.50 -9.05 8.62
CA GLY A 15 -0.96 -9.16 8.55
C GLY A 15 -1.65 -8.28 7.50
N SER A 16 -0.90 -7.56 6.67
CA SER A 16 -1.45 -6.69 5.61
C SER A 16 -1.74 -7.43 4.30
N GLN A 17 -1.54 -8.74 4.26
CA GLN A 17 -1.83 -9.61 3.12
C GLN A 17 -3.25 -9.43 2.53
N PRO A 18 -4.32 -9.28 3.33
CA PRO A 18 -5.67 -9.12 2.79
C PRO A 18 -5.85 -7.82 2.00
N ALA A 19 -5.24 -6.72 2.45
CA ALA A 19 -5.28 -5.43 1.75
C ALA A 19 -4.59 -5.53 0.38
N PHE A 20 -3.43 -6.18 0.33
CA PHE A 20 -2.72 -6.45 -0.93
C PHE A 20 -3.59 -7.26 -1.91
N ALA A 21 -4.17 -8.37 -1.44
CA ALA A 21 -5.00 -9.23 -2.27
C ALA A 21 -6.30 -8.56 -2.74
N GLU A 22 -6.77 -7.52 -2.04
CA GLU A 22 -7.91 -6.71 -2.47
C GLU A 22 -7.52 -5.78 -3.60
N LEU A 23 -6.42 -5.05 -3.45
CA LEU A 23 -5.90 -4.10 -4.45
C LEU A 23 -5.40 -4.83 -5.70
N GLU A 24 -4.81 -6.02 -5.57
CA GLU A 24 -4.31 -6.83 -6.70
C GLU A 24 -5.45 -7.31 -7.63
N LYS A 25 -6.69 -7.38 -7.12
CA LYS A 25 -7.86 -7.71 -7.96
C LYS A 25 -8.25 -6.58 -8.90
N ASP A 26 -7.80 -5.36 -8.62
CA ASP A 26 -8.14 -4.18 -9.38
C ASP A 26 -7.15 -4.01 -10.56
N PRO A 27 -7.58 -4.21 -11.82
CA PRO A 27 -6.69 -4.14 -12.97
C PRO A 27 -6.25 -2.70 -13.29
N ASP A 28 -6.85 -1.69 -12.67
CA ASP A 28 -6.47 -0.29 -12.84
C ASP A 28 -5.31 0.12 -11.92
N LEU A 29 -4.96 -0.72 -10.95
CA LEU A 29 -3.85 -0.52 -10.02
C LEU A 29 -2.63 -1.36 -10.43
N ASP A 30 -1.43 -0.84 -10.17
CA ASP A 30 -0.19 -1.59 -10.34
C ASP A 30 0.36 -1.94 -8.94
N VAL A 31 -0.07 -3.07 -8.38
CA VAL A 31 0.30 -3.48 -7.02
C VAL A 31 1.58 -4.31 -7.08
N ILE A 32 2.64 -3.81 -6.44
CA ILE A 32 3.96 -4.41 -6.47
C ILE A 32 4.41 -4.74 -5.05
N GLU A 33 4.89 -5.96 -4.86
CA GLU A 33 5.56 -6.36 -3.63
C GLU A 33 7.03 -5.93 -3.67
N TYR A 34 7.39 -4.99 -2.81
CA TYR A 34 8.77 -4.54 -2.63
C TYR A 34 9.38 -5.21 -1.40
N GLY A 35 10.54 -5.84 -1.57
CA GLY A 35 11.19 -6.64 -0.52
C GLY A 35 11.47 -5.87 0.77
N CYS A 36 12.58 -5.14 0.81
CA CYS A 36 12.99 -4.33 1.95
C CYS A 36 13.13 -2.88 1.52
N LEU A 37 12.18 -2.03 1.89
CA LEU A 37 12.28 -0.58 1.70
C LEU A 37 13.26 0.07 2.70
N SER A 38 14.08 -0.71 3.43
CA SER A 38 14.97 -0.27 4.52
C SER A 38 14.28 0.42 5.71
N PHE A 39 12.94 0.38 5.80
CA PHE A 39 12.13 0.90 6.91
C PHE A 39 11.90 -0.14 8.03
N CYS A 40 12.90 -0.96 8.33
CA CYS A 40 12.81 -2.11 9.24
C CYS A 40 12.25 -1.78 10.64
N GLY A 41 12.30 -0.50 11.07
CA GLY A 41 11.74 -0.04 12.35
C GLY A 41 10.24 0.32 12.34
N GLN A 42 9.65 0.59 11.16
CA GLN A 42 8.24 0.97 10.97
C GLN A 42 7.38 -0.21 10.51
N CYS A 43 7.96 -1.16 9.75
CA CYS A 43 7.24 -2.33 9.22
C CYS A 43 6.61 -3.24 10.29
N ALA A 44 7.17 -3.25 11.50
CA ALA A 44 6.64 -4.06 12.60
C ALA A 44 5.58 -3.35 13.45
N ARG A 45 5.34 -2.04 13.21
CA ARG A 45 4.48 -1.21 14.08
C ARG A 45 3.14 -0.84 13.44
N THR A 46 3.10 -0.66 12.13
CA THR A 46 1.90 -0.11 11.47
C THR A 46 1.76 -0.61 10.03
N LYS A 47 0.52 -0.75 9.55
CA LYS A 47 0.24 -1.14 8.16
C LYS A 47 0.41 0.09 7.26
N PHE A 48 1.21 -0.05 6.21
CA PHE A 48 1.52 1.03 5.28
C PHE A 48 1.83 0.49 3.89
N ALA A 49 1.55 1.31 2.89
CA ALA A 49 1.90 1.11 1.48
C ALA A 49 2.46 2.42 0.92
N LEU A 50 3.24 2.34 -0.16
CA LEU A 50 3.64 3.52 -0.92
C LEU A 50 2.76 3.63 -2.16
N VAL A 51 2.07 4.75 -2.34
CA VAL A 51 1.28 5.03 -3.53
C VAL A 51 2.04 6.07 -4.35
N ASN A 52 2.57 5.68 -5.51
CA ASN A 52 3.43 6.51 -6.36
C ASN A 52 4.62 7.15 -5.61
N GLY A 53 5.17 6.45 -4.60
CA GLY A 53 6.26 6.94 -3.76
C GLY A 53 5.82 7.76 -2.54
N GLU A 54 4.53 8.01 -2.34
CA GLU A 54 3.98 8.63 -1.13
C GLU A 54 3.52 7.59 -0.11
N MET A 55 3.82 7.81 1.16
CA MET A 55 3.49 6.86 2.22
C MET A 55 2.05 7.02 2.70
N VAL A 56 1.26 5.95 2.56
CA VAL A 56 -0.11 5.83 3.06
C VAL A 56 -0.14 4.78 4.16
N THR A 57 -0.76 5.11 5.29
CA THR A 57 -0.85 4.23 6.48
C THR A 57 -2.31 3.99 6.86
N GLY A 58 -2.59 2.85 7.49
CA GLY A 58 -3.91 2.53 8.04
C GLY A 58 -3.80 1.67 9.30
N GLU A 59 -4.77 1.79 10.20
CA GLU A 59 -4.84 0.96 11.41
C GLU A 59 -5.38 -0.44 11.06
N THR A 60 -6.35 -0.53 10.14
CA THR A 60 -6.88 -1.78 9.59
C THR A 60 -6.52 -2.01 8.12
N ASN A 61 -6.81 -3.21 7.62
CA ASN A 61 -6.61 -3.54 6.21
C ASN A 61 -7.61 -2.76 5.34
N GLU A 62 -8.86 -2.63 5.78
CA GLU A 62 -9.87 -1.85 5.05
C GLU A 62 -9.50 -0.37 5.01
N GLU A 63 -9.09 0.20 6.15
CA GLU A 63 -8.70 1.61 6.23
C GLU A 63 -7.49 1.93 5.34
N LEU A 64 -6.50 1.03 5.29
CA LEU A 64 -5.35 1.20 4.40
C LEU A 64 -5.80 1.25 2.93
N VAL A 65 -6.72 0.37 2.53
CA VAL A 65 -7.27 0.34 1.17
C VAL A 65 -8.06 1.62 0.88
N GLU A 66 -8.94 2.04 1.77
CA GLU A 66 -9.70 3.30 1.63
C GLU A 66 -8.78 4.51 1.50
N HIS A 67 -7.76 4.63 2.35
CA HIS A 67 -6.79 5.72 2.27
C HIS A 67 -6.01 5.71 0.96
N ILE A 68 -5.67 4.54 0.42
CA ILE A 68 -5.00 4.44 -0.88
C ILE A 68 -5.91 4.98 -1.98
N TYR A 69 -7.18 4.56 -2.03
CA TYR A 69 -8.14 5.06 -3.01
C TYR A 69 -8.37 6.57 -2.86
N GLN A 70 -8.55 7.08 -1.64
CA GLN A 70 -8.67 8.51 -1.37
C GLN A 70 -7.43 9.28 -1.82
N HIS A 71 -6.24 8.78 -1.49
CA HIS A 71 -4.99 9.41 -1.87
C HIS A 71 -4.84 9.52 -3.39
N MET A 72 -5.28 8.49 -4.12
CA MET A 72 -5.31 8.49 -5.58
C MET A 72 -6.34 9.47 -6.16
N GLU A 73 -7.52 9.60 -5.55
CA GLU A 73 -8.54 10.56 -5.96
C GLU A 73 -8.13 12.02 -5.71
N GLU A 74 -7.46 12.27 -4.58
CA GLU A 74 -6.98 13.60 -4.18
C GLU A 74 -5.72 14.03 -4.95
N ASN A 75 -4.88 13.07 -5.36
CA ASN A 75 -3.69 13.30 -6.16
C ASN A 75 -3.81 12.62 -7.54
N PRO A 76 -4.69 13.13 -8.42
CA PRO A 76 -4.72 12.67 -9.79
C PRO A 76 -3.38 13.02 -10.42
N MET A 77 -2.51 12.02 -10.55
CA MET A 77 -1.27 12.10 -11.32
C MET A 77 -1.58 12.65 -12.72
N PHE A 78 -1.24 13.92 -12.95
CA PHE A 78 -1.33 14.60 -14.25
C PHE A 78 -0.22 14.13 -15.20
#